data_AF-A0A953C525-F1
#
_entry.id   AF-A0A953C525-F1
#
_cell.length_a   1.000
_cell.length_b   1.000
_cell.length_c   1.000
_cell.angle_alpha   90.00
_cell.angle_beta   90.00
_cell.angle_gamma   90.00
#
_symmetry.space_group_name_H-M   'P 1'
#
loop_
_entity.id
_entity.type
_entity.pdbx_description
1 polymer ?
#
loop_
_entity_poly.entity_id
_entity_poly.type
_entity_poly.pdbx_seq_one_letter_code
_entity_poly.pdbx_strand_id
1 'polypeptide(L)'
;MDDYIDNPPLIEKLNEEKQFALVDVADLRKKLEVSRQKIQALELDNQALRQRLNEVARQAMHMFVLSFLAVVLLGLGVNVATTKPGEWLGWALIVSGGLVECVAFMLKPGKGND
;
A
#
# COMPACT_ATOMS: atom_id res chain seq x y z
N MET A 1 -0.32 34.05 -60.47
CA MET A 1 -0.53 33.05 -59.41
C MET A 1 0.82 32.52 -58.89
N ASP A 2 1.91 33.29 -59.01
CA ASP A 2 3.29 32.87 -58.68
C ASP A 2 3.99 33.80 -57.65
N ASP A 3 3.29 34.79 -57.09
CA ASP A 3 3.85 35.80 -56.17
C ASP A 3 4.27 35.25 -54.78
N TYR A 4 4.06 33.95 -54.54
CA TYR A 4 4.41 33.28 -53.29
C TYR A 4 5.70 32.46 -53.37
N ILE A 5 6.27 32.26 -54.56
CA ILE A 5 7.39 31.32 -54.75
C ILE A 5 8.75 31.99 -54.46
N ASP A 6 8.87 33.30 -54.63
CA ASP A 6 10.11 34.08 -54.41
C ASP A 6 9.85 35.32 -53.53
N ASN A 7 9.22 35.14 -52.36
CA ASN A 7 9.06 36.22 -51.38
C ASN A 7 9.98 35.97 -50.17
N PRO A 8 11.24 36.49 -50.18
CA PRO A 8 12.24 36.24 -49.13
C PRO A 8 11.74 36.45 -47.69
N PRO A 9 11.03 37.55 -47.34
CA PRO A 9 10.55 37.75 -45.97
C PRO A 9 9.48 36.74 -45.55
N LEU A 10 8.68 36.21 -46.48
CA LEU A 10 7.70 35.18 -46.16
C LEU A 10 8.37 33.83 -45.89
N ILE A 11 9.40 33.49 -46.68
CA ILE A 11 10.20 32.26 -46.50
C ILE A 11 10.96 32.29 -45.18
N GLU A 12 11.52 33.44 -44.81
CA GLU A 12 12.20 33.65 -43.52
C GLU A 12 11.24 33.43 -42.35
N LYS A 13 10.08 34.08 -42.38
CA LYS A 13 9.05 33.91 -41.34
C LYS A 13 8.56 32.46 -41.22
N LEU A 14 8.36 31.78 -42.35
CA LEU A 14 7.94 30.37 -42.34
C LEU A 14 9.01 29.45 -41.73
N ASN A 15 10.28 29.76 -41.96
CA ASN A 15 11.41 29.04 -41.35
C ASN A 15 11.51 29.31 -39.85
N GLU A 16 11.29 30.55 -39.41
CA GLU A 16 11.21 30.89 -37.99
C GLU A 16 10.06 30.15 -37.31
N GLU A 17 8.84 30.20 -37.87
CA GLU A 17 7.68 29.47 -37.34
C GLU A 17 7.93 27.97 -37.27
N LYS A 18 8.58 27.39 -38.29
CA LYS A 18 8.99 25.99 -38.29
C LYS A 18 10.00 25.69 -37.18
N GLN A 19 10.98 26.57 -36.94
CA GLN A 19 11.94 26.40 -35.85
C GLN A 19 11.26 26.49 -34.48
N PHE A 20 10.36 27.45 -34.26
CA PHE A 20 9.56 27.53 -33.04
C PHE A 20 8.74 26.26 -32.81
N ALA A 21 8.02 25.79 -33.84
CA ALA A 21 7.25 24.55 -33.75
C ALA A 21 8.13 23.33 -33.43
N LEU A 22 9.35 23.25 -33.96
CA LEU A 22 10.29 22.18 -33.63
C LEU A 22 10.77 22.24 -32.18
N VAL A 23 11.02 23.44 -31.65
CA VAL A 23 11.39 23.66 -30.24
C VAL A 23 10.24 23.24 -29.32
N ASP A 24 9.02 23.64 -29.64
CA ASP A 24 7.82 23.28 -28.85
C ASP A 24 7.59 21.76 -28.85
N VAL A 25 7.75 21.10 -29.99
CA VAL A 25 7.66 19.63 -30.08
C VAL A 25 8.75 18.96 -29.23
N ALA A 26 9.96 19.50 -29.22
CA ALA A 26 11.05 18.99 -28.39
C ALA A 26 10.76 19.16 -26.89
N ASP A 27 10.26 20.34 -26.46
CA ASP A 27 9.89 20.60 -25.08
C ASP A 27 8.71 19.73 -24.62
N LEU A 28 7.68 19.60 -25.45
CA LEU A 28 6.53 18.72 -25.19
C LEU A 28 6.96 17.26 -25.06
N ARG A 29 7.86 16.78 -25.92
CA ARG A 29 8.42 15.42 -25.80
C ARG A 29 9.15 15.23 -24.49
N LYS A 30 9.98 16.21 -24.09
CA LYS A 30 10.69 16.16 -22.81
C LYS A 30 9.74 16.14 -21.62
N LYS A 31 8.71 16.98 -21.62
CA LYS A 31 7.66 16.99 -20.58
C LYS A 31 6.91 15.66 -20.52
N LEU A 32 6.59 15.08 -21.67
CA LEU A 32 5.92 13.79 -21.77
C LEU A 32 6.79 12.66 -21.22
N GLU A 33 8.09 12.67 -21.52
CA GLU A 33 9.06 11.71 -20.98
C GLU A 33 9.19 11.82 -19.46
N VAL A 34 9.36 13.03 -18.93
CA VAL A 34 9.41 13.28 -17.48
C VAL A 34 8.11 12.84 -16.80
N SER A 35 6.96 13.12 -17.41
CA SER A 35 5.67 12.70 -16.88
C SER A 35 5.53 11.17 -16.85
N ARG A 36 5.95 10.48 -17.92
CA ARG A 36 5.98 9.02 -17.97
C ARG A 36 6.87 8.42 -16.89
N GLN A 37 8.06 8.98 -16.68
CA GLN A 37 8.96 8.53 -15.61
C GLN A 37 8.32 8.70 -14.23
N LYS A 38 7.64 9.83 -13.98
CA LYS A 38 6.91 10.07 -12.73
C LYS A 38 5.76 9.09 -12.53
N ILE A 39 4.97 8.81 -13.58
CA ILE A 39 3.88 7.83 -13.51
C ILE A 39 4.45 6.45 -13.16
N GLN A 40 5.52 6.04 -13.82
CA GLN A 40 6.16 4.75 -13.54
C GLN A 40 6.69 4.65 -12.11
N ALA A 41 7.31 5.72 -11.59
CA ALA A 41 7.76 5.77 -10.20
C ALA A 41 6.58 5.66 -9.21
N LEU A 42 5.50 6.41 -9.45
CA LEU A 42 4.30 6.36 -8.61
C LEU A 42 3.60 5.00 -8.68
N GLU A 43 3.61 4.33 -9.83
CA GLU A 43 3.07 2.97 -9.95
C GLU A 43 3.86 1.97 -9.12
N LEU A 44 5.20 2.05 -9.13
CA LEU A 44 6.05 1.21 -8.30
C LEU A 44 5.82 1.47 -6.80
N ASP A 45 5.72 2.73 -6.39
CA ASP A 45 5.41 3.10 -5.01
C ASP A 45 4.03 2.57 -4.60
N ASN A 46 3.02 2.69 -5.48
CA ASN A 46 1.68 2.17 -5.20
C ASN A 46 1.69 0.65 -5.03
N GLN A 47 2.45 -0.06 -5.86
CA GLN A 47 2.62 -1.52 -5.75
C GLN A 47 3.30 -1.90 -4.43
N ALA A 48 4.37 -1.20 -4.05
CA ALA A 48 5.07 -1.43 -2.78
C ALA A 48 4.16 -1.17 -1.57
N LEU A 49 3.40 -0.07 -1.57
CA LEU A 49 2.43 0.22 -0.51
C LEU A 49 1.32 -0.83 -0.44
N ARG A 50 0.79 -1.29 -1.57
CA ARG A 50 -0.22 -2.36 -1.61
C ARG A 50 0.31 -3.67 -1.04
N GLN A 51 1.57 -4.01 -1.33
CA GLN A 51 2.21 -5.19 -0.76
C GLN A 51 2.33 -5.07 0.77
N ARG A 52 2.84 -3.93 1.27
CA ARG A 52 2.92 -3.67 2.72
C ARG A 52 1.55 -3.71 3.39
N LEU A 53 0.52 -3.13 2.77
CA LEU A 53 -0.85 -3.18 3.28
C LEU A 53 -1.37 -4.61 3.36
N ASN A 54 -1.13 -5.43 2.33
CA ASN A 54 -1.54 -6.84 2.35
C ASN A 54 -0.82 -7.64 3.42
N GLU A 55 0.48 -7.39 3.64
CA GLU A 55 1.24 -8.03 4.71
C GLU A 55 0.71 -7.64 6.09
N VAL A 56 0.49 -6.34 6.33
CA VAL A 56 -0.08 -5.83 7.58
C VAL A 56 -1.50 -6.36 7.79
N ALA A 57 -2.33 -6.39 6.75
CA ALA A 57 -3.69 -6.93 6.82
C ALA A 57 -3.69 -8.42 7.17
N ARG A 58 -2.78 -9.20 6.57
CA ARG A 58 -2.63 -10.63 6.88
C ARG A 58 -2.17 -10.84 8.33
N GLN A 59 -1.19 -10.07 8.80
CA GLN A 59 -0.76 -10.09 10.20
C GLN A 59 -1.89 -9.71 11.15
N ALA A 60 -2.64 -8.65 10.84
CA ALA A 60 -3.79 -8.20 11.61
C ALA A 60 -4.88 -9.28 11.67
N MET A 61 -5.13 -9.99 10.57
CA MET A 61 -6.09 -11.09 10.55
C MET A 61 -5.65 -12.26 11.43
N HIS A 62 -4.37 -12.63 11.40
CA HIS A 62 -3.84 -13.66 12.31
C HIS A 62 -3.98 -13.25 13.78
N MET A 63 -3.65 -12.00 14.12
CA MET A 63 -3.82 -11.46 15.47
C MET A 63 -5.29 -11.48 15.92
N PHE A 64 -6.20 -11.03 15.05
CA PHE A 64 -7.64 -11.03 15.35
C PHE A 64 -8.16 -12.44 15.66
N VAL A 65 -7.78 -13.44 14.86
CA VAL A 65 -8.18 -14.83 15.06
C VAL A 65 -7.64 -15.37 16.39
N LEU A 66 -6.36 -15.11 16.71
CA LEU A 66 -5.77 -15.54 17.98
C LEU A 66 -6.46 -14.90 19.19
N SER A 67 -6.71 -13.59 19.14
CA SER A 67 -7.41 -12.89 20.22
C SER A 67 -8.85 -13.38 20.39
N PHE A 68 -9.57 -13.61 19.28
CA PHE A 68 -10.92 -14.17 19.34
C PHE A 68 -10.93 -15.55 20.00
N LEU A 69 -9.98 -16.42 19.62
CA LEU A 69 -9.85 -17.76 20.19
C LEU A 69 -9.52 -17.70 21.69
N ALA A 70 -8.66 -16.78 22.12
CA ALA A 70 -8.35 -16.56 23.53
C ALA A 70 -9.60 -16.17 24.34
N VAL A 71 -10.40 -15.22 23.84
CA VAL A 71 -11.64 -14.79 24.49
C VAL A 71 -12.63 -15.94 24.62
N VAL A 72 -12.79 -16.76 23.58
CA VAL A 72 -13.65 -17.95 23.62
C VAL A 72 -13.16 -18.97 24.64
N LEU A 73 -11.86 -19.27 24.66
CA LEU A 73 -11.26 -20.19 25.63
C LEU A 73 -11.44 -19.71 27.07
N LEU A 74 -11.20 -18.42 27.33
CA LEU A 74 -11.40 -17.82 28.65
C LEU A 74 -12.87 -17.88 29.06
N GLY A 75 -13.80 -17.51 28.17
CA GLY A 75 -15.24 -17.54 28.46
C GLY A 75 -15.74 -18.96 28.78
N LEU A 76 -15.34 -19.95 27.98
CA LEU A 76 -15.67 -21.35 28.22
C LEU A 76 -15.01 -21.87 29.50
N GLY A 77 -13.73 -21.55 29.72
CA GLY A 77 -12.97 -21.99 30.88
C GLY A 77 -13.56 -21.46 32.18
N VAL A 78 -13.89 -20.16 32.24
CA VAL A 78 -14.56 -19.54 33.40
C VAL A 78 -15.92 -20.19 33.65
N ASN A 79 -16.71 -20.43 32.61
CA ASN A 79 -18.02 -21.08 32.73
C ASN A 79 -17.91 -22.52 33.27
N VAL A 80 -16.93 -23.31 32.79
CA VAL A 80 -16.68 -24.68 33.29
C VAL A 80 -16.16 -24.66 34.72
N ALA A 81 -15.22 -23.77 35.05
CA ALA A 81 -14.67 -23.65 36.40
C ALA A 81 -15.72 -23.25 37.44
N THR A 82 -16.72 -22.45 37.04
CA THR A 82 -17.83 -22.05 37.92
C THR A 82 -18.91 -23.13 38.04
N THR A 83 -19.26 -23.82 36.94
CA THR A 83 -20.31 -24.87 36.96
C THR A 83 -19.81 -26.19 37.56
N LYS A 84 -18.53 -26.53 37.38
CA LYS A 84 -17.91 -27.76 37.88
C LYS A 84 -16.51 -27.48 38.45
N PRO A 85 -16.43 -26.93 39.67
CA PRO A 85 -15.16 -26.49 40.25
C PRO A 85 -14.14 -27.62 40.51
N GLY A 86 -14.59 -28.88 40.58
CA GLY A 86 -13.72 -30.05 40.72
C GLY A 86 -13.12 -30.59 39.42
N GLU A 87 -13.61 -30.15 38.25
CA GLU A 87 -13.06 -30.56 36.97
C GLU A 87 -11.89 -29.63 36.58
N TRP A 88 -10.68 -30.18 36.57
CA TRP A 88 -9.45 -29.47 36.20
C TRP A 88 -9.49 -28.85 34.78
N LEU A 89 -10.40 -29.33 33.92
CA LEU A 89 -10.57 -28.88 32.55
C LEU A 89 -10.85 -27.37 32.44
N GLY A 90 -11.65 -26.80 33.36
CA GLY A 90 -11.95 -25.37 33.37
C GLY A 90 -10.68 -24.53 33.59
N TRP A 91 -9.85 -24.93 34.54
CA TRP A 91 -8.56 -24.29 34.83
C TRP A 91 -7.58 -24.41 33.66
N ALA A 92 -7.53 -25.58 33.00
CA ALA A 92 -6.69 -25.77 31.82
C ALA A 92 -7.11 -24.85 30.65
N LEU A 93 -8.42 -24.66 30.43
CA LEU A 93 -8.94 -23.75 29.42
C LEU A 93 -8.59 -22.28 29.72
N ILE A 94 -8.68 -21.87 30.99
CA ILE A 94 -8.30 -20.51 31.40
C ILE A 94 -6.81 -20.25 31.16
N VAL A 95 -5.93 -21.17 31.60
CA VAL A 95 -4.48 -21.04 31.44
C VAL A 95 -4.09 -21.03 29.97
N SER A 96 -4.67 -21.91 29.16
CA SER A 96 -4.40 -21.94 27.71
C SER A 96 -4.88 -20.67 26.99
N GLY A 97 -6.06 -20.15 27.32
CA GLY A 97 -6.55 -18.87 26.81
C GLY A 97 -5.58 -17.71 27.13
N GLY A 98 -5.11 -17.64 28.38
CA GLY A 98 -4.12 -16.64 28.81
C GLY A 98 -2.79 -16.77 28.06
N LEU A 99 -2.29 -18.00 27.84
CA LEU A 99 -1.07 -18.24 27.07
C LEU A 99 -1.21 -17.79 25.61
N VAL A 100 -2.35 -18.08 24.96
CA VAL A 100 -2.63 -17.63 23.60
C VAL A 100 -2.63 -16.11 23.52
N GLU A 101 -3.20 -15.42 24.52
CA GLU A 101 -3.21 -13.96 24.57
C GLU A 101 -1.81 -13.37 24.79
N CYS A 102 -0.99 -13.97 25.65
CA CYS A 102 0.41 -13.59 25.81
C CYS A 102 1.21 -13.73 24.50
N VAL A 103 1.03 -14.84 23.78
CA VAL A 103 1.66 -15.06 22.48
C VAL A 103 1.19 -14.03 21.45
N ALA A 104 -0.12 -13.74 21.41
CA ALA A 104 -0.66 -12.71 20.53
C ALA A 104 -0.08 -11.32 20.84
N PHE A 105 0.14 -11.00 22.12
CA PHE A 105 0.75 -9.74 22.53
C PHE A 105 2.22 -9.64 22.13
N MET A 106 2.99 -10.72 22.25
CA MET A 106 4.40 -10.76 21.83
C MET A 106 4.58 -10.68 20.31
N LEU A 107 3.64 -11.22 19.55
CA LEU A 107 3.66 -11.17 18.08
C LEU A 107 3.21 -9.83 17.50
N LYS A 108 2.72 -8.91 18.34
CA LYS A 108 2.34 -7.57 17.90
C LYS A 108 3.59 -6.85 17.38
N PRO A 109 3.66 -6.52 16.07
CA PRO A 109 4.79 -5.76 15.56
C PRO A 109 4.88 -4.45 16.35
N GLY A 110 6.01 -4.25 17.02
CA GLY A 110 6.31 -2.99 17.69
C GLY A 110 6.11 -1.86 16.68
N LYS A 111 5.45 -0.78 17.09
CA LYS A 111 5.37 0.45 16.31
C LYS A 111 6.79 0.82 15.91
N GLY A 112 7.16 0.54 14.66
CA GLY A 112 8.37 1.08 14.06
C GLY A 112 8.18 2.60 14.05
N ASN A 113 9.02 3.29 14.81
CA ASN A 113 9.35 4.68 14.51
C ASN A 113 9.99 4.67 13.12
N ASP A 114 9.23 5.06 12.11
CA ASP A 114 9.72 5.78 10.94
C ASP A 114 8.92 7.09 10.85
#